data_AF-A0A1I2TQQ2-F1
#
_entry.id   AF-A0A1I2TQQ2-F1
#
_cell.length_a   1.000
_cell.length_b   1.000
_cell.length_c   1.000
_cell.angle_alpha   90.00
_cell.angle_beta   90.00
_cell.angle_gamma   90.00
#
_symmetry.space_group_name_H-M   'P 1'
#
loop_
_entity.id
_entity.type
_entity.pdbx_description
1 polymer ?
#
loop_
_entity_poly.entity_id
_entity_poly.type
_entity_poly.pdbx_seq_one_letter_code
_entity_poly.pdbx_strand_id
1 'polypeptide(L)'
;MTLLKKSLVWAAPVIISIAALLLLFAENYSDVTEPPTEGWSRGIELGLTPTVTKPQLKSLKEGQLDVSYLTEKGVKKDTFNQDFELVSEETISIPVDKFTEFSWSGQNLIYSDYQSIFIGESGEKLSDISGFFPLKDQTLYSKDQELFKLDTDTLDPVSIMDLKNKNTEITVTETEQAAYIMTRTIDTNGNHLKFYEIDGKEVIELGKADFRVQGTEEINDLQFSVKDESYSLLVSTLQKQSAGGELTNFYYFAHSSFGEDPQLQKINFPDPHSRLELKEVSDIEMTMEENSVTLLFKGFGATKTTYADSPEFNIYKATLSLQGNTEVIRLSNTPSPSAKPVWFEGAEAAIWVDQGSDNKNKLMLSSANPSIIEQGDRMNQDVFIQSLGKTVGMFSTGMFSIVIAGLWFIWPLFFIVIITFSNSRAMDHNRSWIFYTGTVIYLAAAILFRDSMFTTRLMARAPEYLSFQGSSIIYLFGFALLTYLLLSYGVKERDWSVFIRLTYFIGVHVILVTVFFGPYLL
;
A
#
# COMPACT_ATOMS: atom_id res chain seq x y z
N MET A 1 -32.81 -15.96 39.64
CA MET A 1 -33.18 -14.62 39.13
C MET A 1 -32.44 -13.48 39.83
N THR A 2 -32.30 -13.48 41.16
CA THR A 2 -31.52 -12.48 41.93
C THR A 2 -30.01 -12.52 41.67
N LEU A 3 -29.41 -13.71 41.53
CA LEU A 3 -27.99 -13.88 41.12
C LEU A 3 -27.70 -13.27 39.74
N LEU A 4 -28.64 -13.45 38.79
CA LEU A 4 -28.56 -12.93 37.44
C LEU A 4 -28.66 -11.39 37.40
N LYS A 5 -29.49 -10.80 38.28
CA LYS A 5 -29.55 -9.35 38.48
C LYS A 5 -28.30 -8.79 39.14
N LYS A 6 -27.70 -9.51 40.10
CA LYS A 6 -26.46 -9.10 40.80
C LYS A 6 -25.24 -9.15 39.88
N SER A 7 -25.18 -10.08 38.94
CA SER A 7 -24.10 -10.17 37.94
C SER A 7 -24.28 -9.16 36.81
N LEU A 8 -25.51 -8.81 36.43
CA LEU A 8 -25.80 -7.90 35.31
C LEU A 8 -25.13 -6.53 35.42
N VAL A 9 -24.98 -6.00 36.63
CA VAL A 9 -24.32 -4.70 36.90
C VAL A 9 -22.87 -4.67 36.42
N TRP A 10 -22.20 -5.82 36.45
CA TRP A 10 -20.82 -5.96 35.99
C TRP A 10 -20.74 -6.57 34.60
N ALA A 11 -21.63 -7.52 34.30
CA ALA A 11 -21.67 -8.17 33.00
C ALA A 11 -22.12 -7.23 31.89
N ALA A 12 -23.08 -6.34 32.12
CA ALA A 12 -23.62 -5.48 31.07
C ALA A 12 -22.58 -4.48 30.52
N PRO A 13 -21.82 -3.72 31.34
CA PRO A 13 -20.73 -2.91 30.82
C PRO A 13 -19.72 -3.72 29.99
N VAL A 14 -19.35 -4.91 30.46
CA VAL A 14 -18.42 -5.80 29.75
C VAL A 14 -19.00 -6.27 28.42
N ILE A 15 -20.27 -6.67 28.38
CA ILE A 15 -20.96 -7.08 27.14
C ILE A 15 -21.02 -5.90 26.16
N ILE A 16 -21.33 -4.69 26.62
CA ILE A 16 -21.34 -3.49 25.78
C ILE A 16 -19.94 -3.20 25.23
N SER A 17 -18.90 -3.30 26.07
CA SER A 17 -17.51 -3.12 25.62
C SER A 17 -17.12 -4.16 24.57
N ILE A 18 -17.49 -5.43 24.76
CA ILE A 18 -17.23 -6.50 23.78
C ILE A 18 -17.98 -6.21 22.48
N ALA A 19 -19.25 -5.80 22.54
CA ALA A 19 -20.02 -5.46 21.35
C ALA A 19 -19.38 -4.30 20.58
N ALA A 20 -18.90 -3.27 21.27
CA ALA A 20 -18.21 -2.15 20.66
C ALA A 20 -16.85 -2.54 20.06
N LEU A 21 -16.09 -3.43 20.71
CA LEU A 21 -14.87 -4.01 20.14
C LEU A 21 -15.16 -4.85 18.88
N LEU A 22 -16.26 -5.60 18.87
CA LEU A 22 -16.69 -6.36 17.68
C LEU A 22 -17.13 -5.45 16.54
N LEU A 23 -17.78 -4.32 16.84
CA LEU A 23 -18.11 -3.30 15.84
C LEU A 23 -16.84 -2.68 15.25
N LEU A 24 -15.88 -2.31 16.10
CA LEU A 24 -14.57 -1.80 15.66
C LEU A 24 -13.81 -2.85 14.83
N PHE A 25 -13.88 -4.12 15.22
CA PHE A 25 -13.29 -5.21 14.43
C PHE A 25 -13.96 -5.35 13.06
N ALA A 26 -15.29 -5.25 12.99
CA ALA A 26 -16.02 -5.33 11.72
C ALA A 26 -15.68 -4.14 10.79
N GLU A 27 -15.53 -2.94 11.35
CA GLU A 27 -15.07 -1.75 10.61
C GLU A 27 -13.64 -1.95 10.09
N ASN A 28 -12.70 -2.34 10.96
CA ASN A 28 -11.32 -2.61 10.55
C ASN A 28 -11.21 -3.76 9.56
N TYR A 29 -12.06 -4.77 9.68
CA TYR A 29 -12.15 -5.83 8.68
C TYR A 29 -12.60 -5.27 7.33
N SER A 30 -13.61 -4.40 7.31
CA SER A 30 -14.03 -3.72 6.07
C SER A 30 -12.92 -2.87 5.46
N ASP A 31 -12.14 -2.14 6.27
CA ASP A 31 -11.02 -1.33 5.79
C ASP A 31 -9.87 -2.20 5.21
N VAL A 32 -9.50 -3.27 5.93
CA VAL A 32 -8.43 -4.20 5.52
C VAL A 32 -8.84 -5.03 4.30
N THR A 33 -10.14 -5.26 4.12
CA THR A 33 -10.71 -6.00 2.98
C THR A 33 -11.32 -5.09 1.92
N GLU A 34 -11.00 -3.81 1.93
CA GLU A 34 -11.40 -2.92 0.84
C GLU A 34 -10.67 -3.31 -0.45
N PRO A 35 -11.38 -3.59 -1.56
CA PRO A 35 -10.73 -3.88 -2.84
C PRO A 35 -9.93 -2.65 -3.32
N PRO A 36 -8.89 -2.86 -4.14
CA PRO A 36 -8.04 -1.75 -4.59
C PRO A 36 -8.80 -0.74 -5.46
N THR A 37 -9.67 -1.25 -6.34
CA THR A 37 -10.65 -0.50 -7.17
C THR A 37 -11.91 -1.38 -7.34
N GLU A 38 -13.06 -0.77 -7.61
CA GLU A 38 -14.29 -1.52 -7.91
C GLU A 38 -14.08 -2.48 -9.10
N GLY A 39 -14.56 -3.72 -8.96
CA GLY A 39 -14.39 -4.75 -9.98
C GLY A 39 -13.01 -5.44 -10.00
N TRP A 40 -12.12 -5.12 -9.07
CA TRP A 40 -10.81 -5.78 -8.93
C TRP A 40 -10.73 -6.63 -7.67
N SER A 41 -10.05 -7.77 -7.76
CA SER A 41 -9.84 -8.66 -6.63
C SER A 41 -8.89 -8.04 -5.59
N ARG A 42 -9.05 -8.45 -4.34
CA ARG A 42 -7.98 -8.27 -3.34
C ARG A 42 -6.73 -9.04 -3.76
N GLY A 43 -5.58 -8.63 -3.22
CA GLY A 43 -4.30 -9.29 -3.49
C GLY A 43 -4.33 -10.75 -3.02
N ILE A 44 -4.06 -11.67 -3.93
CA ILE A 44 -3.91 -13.11 -3.67
C ILE A 44 -2.42 -13.46 -3.70
N GLU A 45 -1.95 -14.21 -2.71
CA GLU A 45 -0.57 -14.67 -2.65
C GLU A 45 -0.35 -15.84 -3.63
N LEU A 46 0.57 -15.66 -4.57
CA LEU A 46 1.03 -16.71 -5.48
C LEU A 46 2.21 -17.50 -4.90
N GLY A 47 3.06 -16.84 -4.10
CA GLY A 47 4.23 -17.48 -3.51
C GLY A 47 5.12 -16.51 -2.74
N LEU A 48 6.27 -17.03 -2.29
CA LEU A 48 7.26 -16.25 -1.53
C LEU A 48 8.56 -16.09 -2.33
N THR A 49 9.17 -14.91 -2.25
CA THR A 49 10.47 -14.58 -2.88
C THR A 49 11.42 -13.92 -1.88
N PRO A 50 12.73 -14.28 -1.89
CA PRO A 50 13.73 -13.68 -1.01
C PRO A 50 14.09 -12.25 -1.39
N THR A 51 13.80 -11.82 -2.63
CA THR A 51 14.20 -10.53 -3.17
C THR A 51 13.02 -9.78 -3.78
N VAL A 52 13.16 -8.45 -3.87
CA VAL A 52 12.21 -7.56 -4.54
C VAL A 52 12.63 -7.42 -6.01
N THR A 53 12.59 -8.53 -6.73
CA THR A 53 12.94 -8.61 -8.16
C THR A 53 11.65 -8.72 -8.98
N LYS A 54 11.63 -8.12 -10.17
CA LYS A 54 10.50 -8.20 -11.09
C LYS A 54 10.27 -9.67 -11.52
N PRO A 55 9.06 -10.23 -11.35
CA PRO A 55 8.76 -11.56 -11.88
C PRO A 55 8.73 -11.53 -13.41
N GLN A 56 8.95 -12.68 -14.05
CA GLN A 56 8.88 -12.82 -15.51
C GLN A 56 7.58 -13.52 -15.88
N LEU A 57 6.84 -12.96 -16.85
CA LEU A 57 5.57 -13.49 -17.31
C LEU A 57 5.68 -13.95 -18.76
N LYS A 58 5.15 -15.13 -19.06
CA LYS A 58 5.09 -15.65 -20.43
C LYS A 58 3.72 -16.26 -20.72
N SER A 59 3.05 -15.72 -21.73
CA SER A 59 1.80 -16.27 -22.25
C SER A 59 2.06 -17.55 -23.02
N LEU A 60 1.38 -18.64 -22.66
CA LEU A 60 1.44 -19.89 -23.42
C LEU A 60 0.26 -20.00 -24.40
N LYS A 61 0.46 -20.80 -25.45
CA LYS A 61 -0.64 -21.25 -26.32
C LYS A 61 -1.61 -22.05 -25.44
N GLU A 62 -2.91 -21.85 -25.61
CA GLU A 62 -4.02 -22.38 -24.77
C GLU A 62 -4.46 -21.53 -23.56
N GLY A 63 -3.97 -20.29 -23.44
CA GLY A 63 -4.44 -19.35 -22.41
C GLY A 63 -3.90 -19.65 -21.01
N GLN A 64 -2.84 -20.45 -20.92
CA GLN A 64 -2.06 -20.66 -19.71
C GLN A 64 -1.03 -19.55 -19.54
N LEU A 65 -0.64 -19.29 -18.28
CA LEU A 65 0.32 -18.26 -17.91
C LEU A 65 1.48 -18.90 -17.15
N ASP A 66 2.71 -18.70 -17.62
CA ASP A 66 3.92 -18.98 -16.85
C ASP A 66 4.32 -17.75 -16.05
N VAL A 67 4.41 -17.90 -14.73
CA VAL A 67 4.95 -16.91 -13.80
C VAL A 67 6.26 -17.46 -13.23
N SER A 68 7.37 -16.80 -13.55
CA SER A 68 8.68 -17.16 -13.03
C SER A 68 9.15 -16.13 -12.00
N TYR A 69 9.71 -16.59 -10.89
CA TYR A 69 10.20 -15.73 -9.81
C TYR A 69 11.28 -16.43 -8.97
N LEU A 70 12.06 -15.64 -8.21
CA LEU A 70 13.14 -16.17 -7.38
C LEU A 70 12.60 -16.79 -6.07
N THR A 71 13.25 -17.86 -5.63
CA THR A 71 13.06 -18.52 -4.34
C THR A 71 14.43 -18.77 -3.70
N GLU A 72 14.47 -19.16 -2.42
CA GLU A 72 15.74 -19.53 -1.77
C GLU A 72 16.49 -20.69 -2.46
N LYS A 73 15.78 -21.50 -3.27
CA LYS A 73 16.34 -22.66 -3.96
C LYS A 73 16.73 -22.38 -5.41
N GLY A 74 16.36 -21.23 -5.98
CA GLY A 74 16.56 -20.91 -7.39
C GLY A 74 15.33 -20.26 -8.02
N VAL A 75 15.17 -20.37 -9.34
CA VAL A 75 14.01 -19.82 -10.05
C VAL A 75 12.88 -20.84 -10.04
N LYS A 76 11.73 -20.45 -9.49
CA LYS A 76 10.49 -21.21 -9.59
C LYS A 76 9.69 -20.71 -10.78
N LYS A 77 9.15 -21.64 -11.56
CA LYS A 77 8.28 -21.39 -12.70
C LYS A 77 6.96 -22.09 -12.44
N ASP A 78 5.92 -21.31 -12.23
CA ASP A 78 4.56 -21.79 -11.99
C ASP A 78 3.70 -21.53 -13.22
N THR A 79 3.05 -22.57 -13.72
CA THR A 79 2.11 -22.49 -14.85
C THR A 79 0.70 -22.49 -14.31
N PHE A 80 -0.07 -21.47 -14.64
CA PHE A 80 -1.45 -21.29 -14.20
C PHE A 80 -2.43 -21.39 -15.38
N ASN A 81 -3.66 -21.84 -15.10
CA ASN A 81 -4.77 -21.71 -16.04
C ASN A 81 -5.39 -20.28 -15.99
N GLN A 82 -6.46 -20.05 -16.76
CA GLN A 82 -7.15 -18.74 -16.83
C GLN A 82 -7.79 -18.30 -15.51
N ASP A 83 -8.09 -19.24 -14.62
CA ASP A 83 -8.64 -19.00 -13.28
C ASP A 83 -7.55 -18.88 -12.21
N PHE A 84 -6.28 -18.83 -12.63
CA PHE A 84 -5.08 -18.81 -11.79
C PHE A 84 -4.96 -20.01 -10.86
N GLU A 85 -5.47 -21.16 -11.27
CA GLU A 85 -5.20 -22.44 -10.62
C GLU A 85 -3.88 -23.01 -11.15
N LEU A 86 -3.04 -23.50 -10.23
CA LEU A 86 -1.74 -24.08 -10.56
C LEU A 86 -1.89 -25.39 -11.34
N VAL A 87 -1.35 -25.44 -12.55
CA VAL A 87 -1.35 -26.60 -13.44
C VAL A 87 -0.05 -27.40 -13.30
N SER A 88 1.09 -26.70 -13.29
CA SER A 88 2.41 -27.30 -13.11
C SER A 88 3.37 -26.34 -12.42
N GLU A 89 4.35 -26.89 -11.72
CA GLU A 89 5.45 -26.14 -11.13
C GLU A 89 6.78 -26.79 -11.48
N GLU A 90 7.78 -25.96 -11.75
CA GLU A 90 9.17 -26.35 -11.99
C GLU A 90 10.09 -25.46 -11.15
N THR A 91 11.22 -25.99 -10.71
CA THR A 91 12.24 -25.19 -10.01
C THR A 91 13.61 -25.52 -10.56
N ILE A 92 14.29 -24.51 -11.09
CA ILE A 92 15.67 -24.60 -11.57
C ILE A 92 16.59 -24.06 -10.47
N SER A 93 17.47 -24.92 -9.98
CA SER A 93 18.34 -24.59 -8.87
C SER A 93 19.46 -23.65 -9.31
N ILE A 94 19.47 -22.42 -8.79
CA ILE A 94 20.54 -21.45 -9.00
C ILE A 94 20.94 -20.80 -7.65
N PRO A 95 22.17 -20.29 -7.50
CA PRO A 95 22.52 -19.44 -6.37
C PRO A 95 21.66 -18.16 -6.40
N VAL A 96 21.01 -17.81 -5.29
CA VAL A 96 20.16 -16.62 -5.18
C VAL A 96 20.66 -15.71 -4.06
N ASP A 97 20.86 -14.45 -4.41
CA ASP A 97 21.11 -13.34 -3.50
C ASP A 97 20.33 -12.10 -3.92
N LYS A 98 20.53 -10.99 -3.18
CA LYS A 98 19.82 -9.72 -3.43
C LYS A 98 20.13 -9.03 -4.76
N PHE A 99 21.16 -9.45 -5.47
CA PHE A 99 21.58 -8.89 -6.75
C PHE A 99 21.25 -9.83 -7.92
N THR A 100 20.64 -10.97 -7.62
CA THR A 100 20.31 -11.97 -8.64
C THR A 100 19.15 -11.47 -9.48
N GLU A 101 19.37 -11.44 -10.80
CA GLU A 101 18.35 -11.19 -11.82
C GLU A 101 18.31 -12.36 -12.80
N PHE A 102 17.19 -12.54 -13.49
CA PHE A 102 17.05 -13.62 -14.45
C PHE A 102 16.11 -13.25 -15.61
N SER A 103 16.26 -13.96 -16.71
CA SER A 103 15.41 -13.90 -17.91
C SER A 103 15.34 -15.26 -18.58
N TRP A 104 14.34 -15.42 -19.44
CA TRP A 104 14.25 -16.56 -20.34
C TRP A 104 14.80 -16.14 -21.71
N SER A 105 15.79 -16.87 -22.21
CA SER A 105 16.26 -16.75 -23.60
C SER A 105 15.74 -17.95 -24.38
N GLY A 106 14.60 -17.79 -25.04
CA GLY A 106 13.86 -18.91 -25.63
C GLY A 106 13.35 -19.90 -24.58
N GLN A 107 14.01 -21.05 -24.47
CA GLN A 107 13.72 -22.10 -23.47
C GLN A 107 14.74 -22.17 -22.34
N ASN A 108 15.87 -21.46 -22.46
CA ASN A 108 16.97 -21.54 -21.51
C ASN A 108 16.83 -20.45 -20.44
N LEU A 109 17.01 -20.83 -19.17
CA LEU A 109 17.08 -19.87 -18.09
C LEU A 109 18.45 -19.20 -18.09
N ILE A 110 18.49 -17.87 -18.11
CA ILE A 110 19.71 -17.08 -17.94
C ILE A 110 19.59 -16.30 -16.65
N TYR A 111 20.62 -16.36 -15.81
CA TYR A 111 20.67 -15.57 -14.58
C TYR A 111 21.96 -14.78 -14.48
N SER A 112 21.90 -13.66 -13.75
CA SER A 112 23.03 -12.80 -13.47
C SER A 112 23.27 -12.65 -11.97
N ASP A 113 24.54 -12.63 -11.56
CA ASP A 113 24.99 -12.30 -10.21
C ASP A 113 25.53 -10.86 -10.10
N TYR A 114 25.02 -9.96 -10.95
CA TYR A 114 25.47 -8.58 -11.18
C TYR A 114 26.84 -8.43 -11.88
N GLN A 115 27.74 -9.41 -11.81
CA GLN A 115 29.06 -9.34 -12.45
C GLN A 115 29.17 -10.20 -13.69
N SER A 116 28.40 -11.27 -13.75
CA SER A 116 28.45 -12.28 -14.80
C SER A 116 27.05 -12.79 -15.12
N ILE A 117 26.93 -13.42 -16.28
CA ILE A 117 25.73 -14.17 -16.70
C ILE A 117 26.06 -15.65 -16.83
N PHE A 118 25.09 -16.49 -16.49
CA PHE A 118 25.22 -17.94 -16.42
C PHE A 118 23.99 -18.63 -17.01
N ILE A 119 24.18 -19.87 -17.46
CA ILE A 119 23.10 -20.77 -17.84
C ILE A 119 22.52 -21.40 -16.57
N GLY A 120 21.20 -21.31 -16.37
CA GLY A 120 20.52 -21.76 -15.16
C GLY A 120 20.62 -23.27 -14.91
N GLU A 121 20.55 -24.08 -15.97
CA GLU A 121 20.52 -25.54 -15.86
C GLU A 121 21.90 -26.15 -15.59
N SER A 122 22.96 -25.59 -16.19
CA SER A 122 24.33 -26.11 -16.07
C SER A 122 25.19 -25.34 -15.06
N GLY A 123 24.83 -24.10 -14.73
CA GLY A 123 25.68 -23.18 -13.97
C GLY A 123 26.92 -22.70 -14.74
N GLU A 124 26.98 -22.95 -16.05
CA GLU A 124 28.10 -22.52 -16.88
C GLU A 124 28.09 -21.01 -17.06
N LYS A 125 29.25 -20.38 -16.85
CA LYS A 125 29.43 -18.95 -17.05
C LYS A 125 29.51 -18.62 -18.54
N LEU A 126 28.63 -17.74 -19.02
CA LEU A 126 28.61 -17.27 -20.41
C LEU A 126 29.52 -16.05 -20.62
N SER A 127 29.42 -15.04 -19.75
CA SER A 127 30.25 -13.83 -19.85
C SER A 127 30.30 -13.04 -18.56
N ASP A 128 31.32 -12.20 -18.44
CA ASP A 128 31.32 -11.04 -17.54
C ASP A 128 30.45 -9.93 -18.16
N ILE A 129 29.76 -9.16 -17.31
CA ILE A 129 28.84 -8.10 -17.74
C ILE A 129 29.07 -6.80 -16.97
N SER A 130 28.69 -5.69 -17.59
CA SER A 130 28.54 -4.38 -16.94
C SER A 130 27.07 -3.96 -16.78
N GLY A 131 26.15 -4.71 -17.37
CA GLY A 131 24.71 -4.44 -17.28
C GLY A 131 23.93 -5.62 -17.86
N PHE A 132 22.79 -5.92 -17.23
CA PHE A 132 21.88 -7.00 -17.59
C PHE A 132 20.51 -6.39 -17.91
N PHE A 133 19.95 -6.77 -19.06
CA PHE A 133 18.72 -6.18 -19.57
C PHE A 133 17.76 -7.33 -19.94
N PRO A 134 16.99 -7.84 -18.96
CA PRO A 134 16.08 -8.94 -19.18
C PRO A 134 14.86 -8.49 -20.00
N LEU A 135 14.58 -9.19 -21.10
CA LEU A 135 13.36 -9.06 -21.90
C LEU A 135 12.50 -10.33 -21.75
N LYS A 136 11.29 -10.36 -22.33
CA LYS A 136 10.32 -11.46 -22.15
C LYS A 136 10.83 -12.79 -22.74
N ASP A 137 11.42 -12.74 -23.93
CA ASP A 137 11.87 -13.94 -24.67
C ASP A 137 13.35 -13.94 -25.07
N GLN A 138 14.09 -12.89 -24.71
CA GLN A 138 15.49 -12.72 -25.06
C GLN A 138 16.28 -12.02 -23.95
N THR A 139 17.59 -12.18 -23.99
CA THR A 139 18.50 -11.57 -23.01
C THR A 139 19.47 -10.63 -23.71
N LEU A 140 19.49 -9.38 -23.27
CA LEU A 140 20.49 -8.40 -23.66
C LEU A 140 21.43 -8.14 -22.50
N TYR A 141 22.71 -7.93 -22.78
CA TYR A 141 23.67 -7.56 -21.75
C TYR A 141 24.76 -6.68 -22.35
N SER A 142 25.39 -5.86 -21.51
CA SER A 142 26.52 -5.02 -21.92
C SER A 142 27.83 -5.56 -21.37
N LYS A 143 28.91 -5.41 -22.14
CA LYS A 143 30.27 -5.73 -21.73
C LYS A 143 31.25 -4.84 -22.48
N ASP A 144 32.22 -4.26 -21.77
CA ASP A 144 33.33 -3.50 -22.37
C ASP A 144 32.93 -2.39 -23.36
N GLN A 145 31.79 -1.71 -23.13
CA GLN A 145 31.19 -0.71 -24.03
C GLN A 145 30.60 -1.29 -25.33
N GLU A 146 30.23 -2.56 -25.34
CA GLU A 146 29.41 -3.16 -26.39
C GLU A 146 28.13 -3.74 -25.78
N LEU A 147 27.05 -3.70 -26.55
CA LEU A 147 25.79 -4.35 -26.23
C LEU A 147 25.70 -5.65 -27.03
N PHE A 148 25.37 -6.73 -26.34
CA PHE A 148 25.23 -8.07 -26.89
C PHE A 148 23.81 -8.56 -26.74
N LYS A 149 23.35 -9.30 -27.75
CA LYS A 149 22.16 -10.14 -27.72
C LYS A 149 22.58 -11.59 -27.61
N LEU A 150 21.96 -12.33 -26.69
CA LEU A 150 22.16 -13.76 -26.60
C LEU A 150 21.29 -14.47 -27.65
N ASP A 151 21.89 -15.33 -28.48
CA ASP A 151 21.12 -16.20 -29.38
C ASP A 151 20.27 -17.18 -28.55
N THR A 152 18.99 -17.35 -28.89
CA THR A 152 18.06 -18.15 -28.09
C THR A 152 18.34 -19.65 -28.19
N ASP A 153 18.95 -20.10 -29.29
CA ASP A 153 19.17 -21.51 -29.58
C ASP A 153 20.60 -21.94 -29.22
N THR A 154 21.61 -21.16 -29.64
CA THR A 154 23.01 -21.51 -29.40
C THR A 154 23.59 -20.93 -28.12
N LEU A 155 22.92 -19.91 -27.55
CA LEU A 155 23.45 -19.09 -26.43
C LEU A 155 24.76 -18.38 -26.77
N ASP A 156 25.11 -18.27 -28.05
CA ASP A 156 26.28 -17.52 -28.46
C ASP A 156 25.99 -16.01 -28.37
N PRO A 157 26.96 -15.22 -27.92
CA PRO A 157 26.81 -13.78 -27.86
C PRO A 157 26.96 -13.15 -29.25
N VAL A 158 25.96 -12.36 -29.65
CA VAL A 158 25.98 -11.57 -30.88
C VAL A 158 26.16 -10.10 -30.49
N SER A 159 27.28 -9.49 -30.87
CA SER A 159 27.48 -8.04 -30.69
C SER A 159 26.52 -7.30 -31.62
N ILE A 160 25.70 -6.42 -31.04
CA ILE A 160 24.63 -5.71 -31.77
C ILE A 160 24.85 -4.20 -31.82
N MET A 161 25.65 -3.62 -30.91
CA MET A 161 25.88 -2.18 -30.88
C MET A 161 27.14 -1.80 -30.10
N ASP A 162 27.94 -0.89 -30.66
CA ASP A 162 29.04 -0.22 -29.96
C ASP A 162 28.55 1.01 -29.17
N LEU A 163 28.79 1.01 -27.86
CA LEU A 163 28.48 2.11 -26.95
C LEU A 163 29.64 3.12 -26.96
N LYS A 164 29.53 4.14 -27.82
CA LYS A 164 30.60 5.13 -28.06
C LYS A 164 31.05 5.92 -26.82
N ASN A 165 30.27 5.93 -25.73
CA ASN A 165 30.56 6.67 -24.51
C ASN A 165 30.31 5.78 -23.28
N LYS A 166 31.26 5.77 -22.33
CA LYS A 166 31.14 5.04 -21.06
C LYS A 166 29.97 5.48 -20.19
N ASN A 167 29.48 6.71 -20.36
CA ASN A 167 28.35 7.26 -19.61
C ASN A 167 27.03 7.17 -20.41
N THR A 168 26.94 6.24 -21.37
CA THR A 168 25.69 6.00 -22.10
C THR A 168 24.76 5.18 -21.22
N GLU A 169 23.62 5.76 -20.86
CA GLU A 169 22.55 5.02 -20.21
C GLU A 169 21.73 4.28 -21.28
N ILE A 170 21.31 3.05 -20.97
CA ILE A 170 20.55 2.20 -21.87
C ILE A 170 19.24 1.84 -21.18
N THR A 171 18.14 2.11 -21.88
CA THR A 171 16.82 1.59 -21.51
C THR A 171 16.36 0.68 -22.65
N VAL A 172 15.74 -0.45 -22.32
CA VAL A 172 15.19 -1.39 -23.30
C VAL A 172 13.71 -1.58 -23.06
N THR A 173 12.95 -1.82 -24.12
CA THR A 173 11.54 -2.19 -24.05
C THR A 173 11.22 -3.22 -25.13
N GLU A 174 10.24 -4.08 -24.90
CA GLU A 174 9.81 -5.11 -25.84
C GLU A 174 8.31 -5.06 -26.06
N THR A 175 7.95 -4.96 -27.34
CA THR A 175 6.57 -4.95 -27.83
C THR A 175 6.24 -6.29 -28.48
N GLU A 176 5.01 -6.49 -28.95
CA GLU A 176 4.66 -7.66 -29.77
C GLU A 176 5.41 -7.72 -31.10
N GLN A 177 5.93 -6.59 -31.58
CA GLN A 177 6.57 -6.45 -32.90
C GLN A 177 8.07 -6.70 -32.83
N ALA A 178 8.75 -5.97 -31.95
CA ALA A 178 10.20 -6.01 -31.78
C ALA A 178 10.61 -5.51 -30.39
N ALA A 179 11.90 -5.70 -30.10
CA ALA A 179 12.56 -5.04 -28.99
C ALA A 179 13.27 -3.75 -29.45
N TYR A 180 13.18 -2.73 -28.61
CA TYR A 180 13.71 -1.40 -28.88
C TYR A 180 14.71 -0.99 -27.81
N ILE A 181 15.71 -0.22 -28.23
CA ILE A 181 16.75 0.33 -27.36
C ILE A 181 16.68 1.85 -27.44
N MET A 182 16.69 2.50 -26.28
CA MET A 182 16.94 3.92 -26.16
C MET A 182 18.29 4.12 -25.47
N THR A 183 19.20 4.84 -26.13
CA THR A 183 20.45 5.29 -25.50
C THR A 183 20.33 6.76 -25.12
N ARG A 184 20.77 7.12 -23.92
CA ARG A 184 20.86 8.50 -23.45
C ARG A 184 22.29 8.90 -23.16
N THR A 185 22.68 10.06 -23.67
CA THR A 185 23.93 10.73 -23.30
C THR A 185 23.65 12.17 -22.85
N ILE A 186 24.42 12.66 -21.88
CA ILE A 186 24.23 13.99 -21.30
C ILE A 186 25.46 14.85 -21.61
N ASP A 187 25.24 16.05 -22.12
CA ASP A 187 26.29 17.07 -22.27
C ASP A 187 25.79 18.48 -21.88
N THR A 188 26.58 19.52 -22.16
CA THR A 188 26.22 20.92 -21.84
C THR A 188 24.96 21.43 -22.54
N ASN A 189 24.57 20.79 -23.64
CA ASN A 189 23.42 21.13 -24.46
C ASN A 189 22.14 20.40 -24.06
N GLY A 190 22.20 19.40 -23.17
CA GLY A 190 21.01 18.73 -22.64
C GLY A 190 21.12 17.21 -22.66
N ASN A 191 19.96 16.56 -22.84
CA ASN A 191 19.84 15.12 -22.97
C ASN A 191 19.68 14.76 -24.45
N HIS A 192 20.54 13.87 -24.93
CA HIS A 192 20.54 13.38 -26.29
C HIS A 192 20.09 11.92 -26.31
N LEU A 193 18.97 11.66 -26.98
CA LEU A 193 18.38 10.35 -27.14
C LEU A 193 18.65 9.81 -28.54
N LYS A 194 18.87 8.50 -28.62
CA LYS A 194 18.81 7.75 -29.88
C LYS A 194 18.00 6.50 -29.69
N PHE A 195 17.17 6.21 -30.68
CA PHE A 195 16.25 5.09 -30.67
C PHE A 195 16.65 4.07 -31.73
N TYR A 196 16.56 2.81 -31.35
CA TYR A 196 16.94 1.70 -32.20
C TYR A 196 15.92 0.57 -32.13
N GLU A 197 15.73 -0.12 -33.24
CA GLU A 197 14.97 -1.38 -33.33
C GLU A 197 15.94 -2.55 -33.53
N ILE A 198 15.69 -3.65 -32.83
CA ILE A 198 16.43 -4.90 -33.01
C ILE A 198 15.69 -5.75 -34.03
N ASP A 199 16.22 -5.82 -35.27
CA ASP A 199 15.73 -6.71 -36.32
C ASP A 199 16.67 -7.91 -36.48
N GLY A 200 16.31 -9.03 -35.84
CA GLY A 200 17.12 -10.24 -35.84
C GLY A 200 18.49 -10.03 -35.19
N LYS A 201 19.53 -9.88 -36.02
CA LYS A 201 20.93 -9.62 -35.62
C LYS A 201 21.40 -8.20 -35.92
N GLU A 202 20.60 -7.41 -36.64
CA GLU A 202 20.94 -6.02 -36.97
C GLU A 202 20.18 -5.06 -36.07
N VAL A 203 20.77 -3.88 -35.86
CA VAL A 203 20.17 -2.81 -35.08
C VAL A 203 19.98 -1.60 -35.98
N ILE A 204 18.72 -1.21 -36.18
CA ILE A 204 18.32 -0.14 -37.10
C ILE A 204 18.10 1.13 -36.28
N GLU A 205 18.79 2.22 -36.62
CA GLU A 205 18.56 3.53 -36.00
C GLU A 205 17.25 4.12 -36.52
N LEU A 206 16.28 4.30 -35.62
CA LEU A 206 14.96 4.85 -35.94
C LEU A 206 14.97 6.38 -35.96
N GLY A 207 15.74 6.99 -35.05
CA GLY A 207 15.84 8.44 -34.96
C GLY A 207 16.59 8.94 -33.73
N LYS A 208 16.69 10.27 -33.63
CA LYS A 208 17.31 10.99 -32.52
C LYS A 208 16.37 12.04 -32.01
N ALA A 209 16.52 12.39 -30.74
CA ALA A 209 15.73 13.45 -30.15
C ALA A 209 16.51 14.12 -29.01
N ASP A 210 16.33 15.43 -28.87
CA ASP A 210 17.01 16.23 -27.86
C ASP A 210 16.00 16.90 -26.94
N PHE A 211 16.29 16.92 -25.63
CA PHE A 211 15.44 17.65 -24.69
C PHE A 211 16.20 18.18 -23.48
N ARG A 212 15.57 19.16 -22.81
CA ARG A 212 16.10 19.79 -21.61
C ARG A 212 15.07 19.72 -20.49
N VAL A 213 15.56 19.45 -19.29
CA VAL A 213 14.80 19.62 -18.04
C VAL A 213 15.18 20.95 -17.40
N GLN A 214 14.41 21.40 -16.42
CA GLN A 214 14.71 22.66 -15.75
C GLN A 214 16.07 22.57 -15.04
N GLY A 215 16.85 23.66 -15.02
CA GLY A 215 18.22 23.63 -14.48
C GLY A 215 18.30 23.28 -12.98
N THR A 216 17.21 23.40 -12.24
CA THR A 216 17.08 23.02 -10.83
C THR A 216 16.66 21.56 -10.62
N GLU A 217 16.39 20.83 -11.69
CA GLU A 217 15.91 19.44 -11.69
C GLU A 217 17.02 18.48 -12.15
N GLU A 218 16.98 17.25 -11.66
CA GLU A 218 17.79 16.11 -12.11
C GLU A 218 16.87 15.02 -12.63
N ILE A 219 17.19 14.41 -13.76
CA ILE A 219 16.45 13.22 -14.21
C ILE A 219 16.80 12.06 -13.29
N ASN A 220 15.78 11.53 -12.64
CA ASN A 220 15.87 10.37 -11.76
C ASN A 220 15.54 9.07 -12.49
N ASP A 221 14.56 9.11 -13.41
CA ASP A 221 14.15 7.95 -14.20
C ASP A 221 13.64 8.38 -15.57
N LEU A 222 13.82 7.53 -16.58
CA LEU A 222 13.42 7.77 -17.95
C LEU A 222 12.87 6.48 -18.59
N GLN A 223 11.57 6.47 -18.84
CA GLN A 223 10.89 5.35 -19.48
C GLN A 223 10.43 5.73 -20.88
N PHE A 224 10.47 4.77 -21.80
CA PHE A 224 9.97 4.96 -23.15
C PHE A 224 9.20 3.73 -23.63
N SER A 225 8.29 3.97 -24.56
CA SER A 225 7.54 2.93 -25.27
C SER A 225 7.40 3.36 -26.73
N VAL A 226 7.29 2.39 -27.62
CA VAL A 226 7.32 2.59 -29.07
C VAL A 226 6.09 1.92 -29.68
N LYS A 227 5.50 2.59 -30.66
CA LYS A 227 4.48 2.00 -31.54
C LYS A 227 4.54 2.68 -32.90
N ASP A 228 4.62 1.86 -33.94
CA ASP A 228 4.77 2.30 -35.33
C ASP A 228 5.97 3.26 -35.48
N GLU A 229 5.81 4.42 -36.14
CA GLU A 229 6.87 5.42 -36.34
C GLU A 229 6.95 6.47 -35.22
N SER A 230 6.47 6.13 -34.02
CA SER A 230 6.37 7.07 -32.89
C SER A 230 6.83 6.48 -31.57
N TYR A 231 7.22 7.38 -30.66
CA TYR A 231 7.62 7.02 -29.31
C TYR A 231 6.90 7.91 -28.29
N SER A 232 6.74 7.36 -27.09
CA SER A 232 6.30 8.08 -25.91
C SER A 232 7.38 8.05 -24.85
N LEU A 233 7.56 9.16 -24.14
CA LEU A 233 8.60 9.37 -23.15
C LEU A 233 7.97 9.83 -21.84
N LEU A 234 8.36 9.21 -20.73
CA LEU A 234 8.06 9.66 -19.38
C LEU A 234 9.37 9.96 -18.66
N VAL A 235 9.52 11.21 -18.25
CA VAL A 235 10.70 11.73 -17.55
C VAL A 235 10.31 12.00 -16.10
N SER A 236 10.93 11.30 -15.16
CA SER A 236 10.83 11.59 -13.74
C SER A 236 12.03 12.42 -13.31
N THR A 237 11.79 13.52 -12.60
CA THR A 237 12.85 14.42 -12.14
C THR A 237 12.75 14.72 -10.65
N LEU A 238 13.91 14.97 -10.03
CA LEU A 238 14.06 15.38 -8.63
C LEU A 238 14.60 16.81 -8.55
N GLN A 239 14.07 17.62 -7.64
CA GLN A 239 14.61 18.96 -7.41
C GLN A 239 15.94 18.91 -6.62
N LYS A 240 17.02 19.47 -7.20
CA LYS A 240 18.40 19.38 -6.68
C LYS A 240 18.68 20.15 -5.38
N GLN A 241 17.83 21.11 -5.00
CA GLN A 241 18.10 22.01 -3.89
C GLN A 241 16.81 22.47 -3.18
N SER A 242 16.64 22.06 -1.93
CA SER A 242 15.93 22.88 -0.96
C SER A 242 16.71 22.80 0.36
N ALA A 243 17.20 23.94 0.84
CA ALA A 243 18.03 24.06 2.06
C ALA A 243 17.23 23.82 3.36
N GLY A 244 16.23 22.94 3.31
CA GLY A 244 15.25 22.67 4.36
C GLY A 244 13.85 22.29 3.85
N GLY A 245 13.68 21.94 2.56
CA GLY A 245 12.39 21.55 1.98
C GLY A 245 12.31 20.06 1.67
N GLU A 246 11.09 19.55 1.47
CA GLU A 246 10.86 18.17 1.03
C GLU A 246 11.38 17.96 -0.40
N LEU A 247 12.02 16.81 -0.66
CA LEU A 247 12.37 16.37 -2.00
C LEU A 247 11.06 16.26 -2.82
N THR A 248 10.96 17.01 -3.91
CA THR A 248 9.77 17.01 -4.76
C THR A 248 10.09 16.33 -6.08
N ASN A 249 9.27 15.35 -6.45
CA ASN A 249 9.31 14.68 -7.75
C ASN A 249 8.44 15.42 -8.76
N PHE A 250 8.91 15.57 -9.99
CA PHE A 250 8.10 16.03 -11.11
C PHE A 250 8.12 15.03 -12.25
N TYR A 251 6.98 14.88 -12.92
CA TYR A 251 6.78 13.93 -14.00
C TYR A 251 6.42 14.70 -15.27
N TYR A 252 7.10 14.36 -16.36
CA TYR A 252 6.87 14.97 -17.66
C TYR A 252 6.61 13.90 -18.70
N PHE A 253 5.58 14.08 -19.50
CA PHE A 253 5.19 13.17 -20.57
C PHE A 253 5.32 13.85 -21.94
N ALA A 254 5.76 13.10 -22.94
CA ALA A 254 5.74 13.52 -24.33
C ALA A 254 5.42 12.34 -25.24
N HIS A 255 4.76 12.64 -26.35
CA HIS A 255 4.54 11.73 -27.46
C HIS A 255 5.03 12.43 -28.74
N SER A 256 5.86 11.76 -29.54
CA SER A 256 6.49 12.37 -30.73
C SER A 256 6.87 11.30 -31.76
N SER A 257 7.00 11.71 -33.02
CA SER A 257 7.54 10.85 -34.07
C SER A 257 9.06 10.76 -33.97
N PHE A 258 9.64 9.65 -34.46
CA PHE A 258 11.10 9.53 -34.49
C PHE A 258 11.76 10.66 -35.30
N GLY A 259 12.80 11.28 -34.73
CA GLY A 259 13.49 12.41 -35.35
C GLY A 259 12.95 13.78 -34.96
N GLU A 260 11.87 13.84 -34.17
CA GLU A 260 11.35 15.07 -33.58
C GLU A 260 11.73 15.19 -32.10
N ASP A 261 11.95 16.42 -31.62
CA ASP A 261 12.27 16.68 -30.21
C ASP A 261 10.99 16.59 -29.33
N PRO A 262 11.03 15.87 -28.19
CA PRO A 262 9.84 15.65 -27.38
C PRO A 262 9.38 16.93 -26.70
N GLN A 263 8.10 17.27 -26.88
CA GLN A 263 7.47 18.38 -26.18
C GLN A 263 7.01 17.93 -24.79
N LEU A 264 7.90 18.02 -23.81
CA LEU A 264 7.63 17.61 -22.43
C LEU A 264 6.52 18.44 -21.78
N GLN A 265 5.43 17.77 -21.42
CA GLN A 265 4.31 18.35 -20.67
C GLN A 265 4.32 17.79 -19.26
N LYS A 266 4.24 18.68 -18.26
CA LYS A 266 4.15 18.24 -16.87
C LYS A 266 2.82 17.53 -16.64
N ILE A 267 2.89 16.33 -16.06
CA ILE A 267 1.73 15.54 -15.66
C ILE A 267 1.75 15.28 -14.16
N ASN A 268 0.57 15.05 -13.60
CA ASN A 268 0.40 14.66 -12.20
C ASN A 268 -0.38 13.34 -12.14
N PHE A 269 -0.17 12.59 -11.05
CA PHE A 269 -0.87 11.34 -10.79
C PHE A 269 -1.82 11.54 -9.61
N PRO A 270 -3.11 11.79 -9.83
CA PRO A 270 -4.07 11.92 -8.73
C PRO A 270 -4.19 10.59 -7.97
N ASP A 271 -4.28 10.67 -6.64
CA ASP A 271 -4.60 9.50 -5.82
C ASP A 271 -6.12 9.24 -5.89
N PRO A 272 -6.57 8.08 -6.40
CA PRO A 272 -8.01 7.78 -6.50
C PRO A 272 -8.72 7.69 -5.14
N HIS A 273 -7.97 7.52 -4.04
CA HIS A 273 -8.50 7.35 -2.68
C HIS A 273 -8.23 8.55 -1.77
N SER A 274 -7.63 9.63 -2.29
CA SER A 274 -7.43 10.86 -1.53
C SER A 274 -7.59 12.12 -2.39
N ARG A 275 -7.51 13.30 -1.77
CA ARG A 275 -7.49 14.58 -2.50
C ARG A 275 -6.08 15.04 -2.86
N LEU A 276 -5.07 14.22 -2.54
CA LEU A 276 -3.67 14.50 -2.77
C LEU A 276 -3.21 13.81 -4.06
N GLU A 277 -2.03 14.19 -4.53
CA GLU A 277 -1.36 13.49 -5.62
C GLU A 277 -0.52 12.35 -5.06
N LEU A 278 -0.39 11.28 -5.84
CA LEU A 278 0.55 10.21 -5.57
C LEU A 278 1.98 10.78 -5.54
N LYS A 279 2.76 10.32 -4.56
CA LYS A 279 4.17 10.69 -4.43
C LYS A 279 5.07 9.52 -4.84
N GLU A 280 6.33 9.81 -5.15
CA GLU A 280 7.38 8.79 -5.35
C GLU A 280 7.02 7.70 -6.38
N VAL A 281 6.31 8.09 -7.45
CA VAL A 281 6.01 7.22 -8.59
C VAL A 281 7.31 6.67 -9.19
N SER A 282 7.41 5.35 -9.23
CA SER A 282 8.61 4.60 -9.63
C SER A 282 8.24 3.15 -10.04
N ASP A 283 9.23 2.34 -10.43
CA ASP A 283 9.02 0.98 -10.96
C ASP A 283 8.00 0.95 -12.11
N ILE A 284 8.16 1.86 -13.06
CA ILE A 284 7.18 2.15 -14.10
C ILE A 284 7.39 1.20 -15.28
N GLU A 285 6.32 0.54 -15.69
CA GLU A 285 6.20 -0.16 -16.97
C GLU A 285 5.28 0.66 -17.87
N MET A 286 5.72 0.91 -19.10
CA MET A 286 5.01 1.73 -20.07
C MET A 286 4.69 0.95 -21.33
N THR A 287 3.40 0.86 -21.64
CA THR A 287 2.91 0.25 -22.88
C THR A 287 2.13 1.28 -23.68
N MET A 288 2.39 1.33 -24.98
CA MET A 288 1.70 2.23 -25.90
C MET A 288 0.57 1.51 -26.63
N GLU A 289 -0.63 2.07 -26.53
CA GLU A 289 -1.84 1.64 -27.24
C GLU A 289 -2.14 2.62 -28.40
N GLU A 290 -3.16 2.36 -29.23
CA GLU A 290 -3.43 3.18 -30.44
C GLU A 290 -3.60 4.67 -30.16
N ASN A 291 -4.26 5.05 -29.06
CA ASN A 291 -4.57 6.45 -28.73
C ASN A 291 -4.23 6.85 -27.27
N SER A 292 -3.49 5.99 -26.57
CA SER A 292 -3.19 6.15 -25.15
C SER A 292 -1.89 5.46 -24.79
N VAL A 293 -1.28 5.91 -23.70
CA VAL A 293 -0.17 5.24 -23.05
C VAL A 293 -0.65 4.71 -21.70
N THR A 294 -0.51 3.42 -21.50
CA THR A 294 -0.82 2.75 -20.24
C THR A 294 0.47 2.66 -19.42
N LEU A 295 0.40 3.14 -18.18
CA LEU A 295 1.46 3.03 -17.19
C LEU A 295 1.03 2.08 -16.09
N LEU A 296 1.88 1.12 -15.75
CA LEU A 296 1.76 0.32 -14.53
C LEU A 296 2.93 0.70 -13.63
N PHE A 297 2.66 1.16 -12.41
CA PHE A 297 3.71 1.72 -11.56
C PHE A 297 3.43 1.55 -10.08
N LYS A 298 4.48 1.71 -9.28
CA LYS A 298 4.40 1.86 -7.83
C LYS A 298 4.25 3.34 -7.48
N GLY A 299 3.34 3.68 -6.57
CA GLY A 299 3.17 5.05 -6.06
C GLY A 299 2.85 5.06 -4.56
N PHE A 300 3.24 6.13 -3.87
CA PHE A 300 2.95 6.35 -2.46
C PHE A 300 1.61 7.10 -2.33
N GLY A 301 0.59 6.43 -1.78
CA GLY A 301 -0.79 6.93 -1.74
C GLY A 301 -1.58 6.41 -0.55
N ALA A 302 -2.81 6.91 -0.39
CA ALA A 302 -3.63 6.61 0.78
C ALA A 302 -4.06 5.12 0.84
N THR A 303 -4.03 4.57 2.04
CA THR A 303 -4.58 3.23 2.35
C THR A 303 -5.05 3.19 3.81
N LYS A 304 -5.97 2.27 4.10
CA LYS A 304 -6.50 1.99 5.44
C LYS A 304 -6.18 0.57 5.92
N THR A 305 -5.24 -0.11 5.25
CA THR A 305 -4.89 -1.52 5.57
C THR A 305 -4.11 -1.66 6.88
N THR A 306 -3.50 -0.58 7.38
CA THR A 306 -2.69 -0.57 8.59
C THR A 306 -3.24 0.37 9.67
N TYR A 307 -2.68 0.27 10.88
CA TYR A 307 -3.00 1.19 11.96
C TYR A 307 -2.52 2.62 11.63
N ALA A 308 -3.32 3.62 12.03
CA ALA A 308 -3.14 5.05 11.75
C ALA A 308 -3.34 5.49 10.28
N ASP A 309 -3.81 4.58 9.42
CA ASP A 309 -4.13 4.85 8.01
C ASP A 309 -2.99 5.60 7.30
N SER A 310 -1.75 5.15 7.55
CA SER A 310 -0.57 5.77 6.96
C SER A 310 -0.52 5.43 5.47
N PRO A 311 -0.20 6.40 4.59
CA PRO A 311 -0.01 6.10 3.18
C PRO A 311 1.10 5.06 2.99
N GLU A 312 0.97 4.26 1.94
CA GLU A 312 1.88 3.16 1.64
C GLU A 312 2.13 3.07 0.14
N PHE A 313 3.21 2.40 -0.25
CA PHE A 313 3.46 2.08 -1.65
C PHE A 313 2.47 1.03 -2.16
N ASN A 314 1.66 1.43 -3.14
CA ASN A 314 0.70 0.56 -3.82
C ASN A 314 0.99 0.56 -5.33
N ILE A 315 0.42 -0.41 -6.03
CA ILE A 315 0.47 -0.52 -7.48
C ILE A 315 -0.72 0.20 -8.08
N TYR A 316 -0.46 1.01 -9.10
CA TYR A 316 -1.45 1.79 -9.82
C TYR A 316 -1.31 1.55 -11.32
N LYS A 317 -2.44 1.67 -12.01
CA LYS A 317 -2.48 1.78 -13.47
C LYS A 317 -2.96 3.17 -13.83
N ALA A 318 -2.24 3.85 -14.71
CA ALA A 318 -2.69 5.09 -15.31
C ALA A 318 -2.84 4.97 -16.81
N THR A 319 -3.89 5.57 -17.35
CA THR A 319 -4.07 5.75 -18.79
C THR A 319 -3.85 7.22 -19.11
N LEU A 320 -2.78 7.49 -19.86
CA LEU A 320 -2.43 8.80 -20.37
C LEU A 320 -2.97 8.94 -21.78
N SER A 321 -3.90 9.88 -21.98
CA SER A 321 -4.23 10.31 -23.34
C SER A 321 -3.01 10.99 -23.97
N LEU A 322 -2.89 10.96 -25.30
CA LEU A 322 -1.83 11.68 -26.03
C LEU A 322 -1.83 13.21 -25.78
N GLN A 323 -2.91 13.73 -25.16
CA GLN A 323 -3.09 15.14 -24.79
C GLN A 323 -2.71 15.43 -23.32
N GLY A 324 -2.24 14.43 -22.57
CA GLY A 324 -1.75 14.60 -21.19
C GLY A 324 -2.80 14.45 -20.08
N ASN A 325 -4.06 14.10 -20.40
CA ASN A 325 -5.03 13.73 -19.36
C ASN A 325 -4.69 12.36 -18.77
N THR A 326 -4.72 12.27 -17.43
CA THR A 326 -4.39 11.06 -16.66
C THR A 326 -5.63 10.54 -15.94
N GLU A 327 -6.00 9.29 -16.19
CA GLU A 327 -6.92 8.53 -15.36
C GLU A 327 -6.11 7.50 -14.56
N VAL A 328 -6.32 7.42 -13.24
CA VAL A 328 -5.54 6.54 -12.35
C VAL A 328 -6.47 5.62 -11.57
N ILE A 329 -6.18 4.33 -11.59
CA ILE A 329 -6.82 3.32 -10.74
C ILE A 329 -5.76 2.63 -9.88
N ARG A 330 -6.17 2.19 -8.70
CA ARG A 330 -5.32 1.42 -7.78
C ARG A 330 -5.54 -0.07 -8.01
N LEU A 331 -4.46 -0.84 -8.09
CA LEU A 331 -4.47 -2.28 -8.35
C LEU A 331 -3.97 -3.13 -7.17
N SER A 332 -3.24 -2.54 -6.22
CA SER A 332 -2.96 -3.17 -4.93
C SER A 332 -3.48 -2.33 -3.77
N ASN A 333 -3.96 -3.02 -2.72
CA ASN A 333 -4.33 -2.40 -1.45
C ASN A 333 -3.92 -3.36 -0.34
N THR A 334 -2.62 -3.42 -0.09
CA THR A 334 -2.00 -4.35 0.86
C THR A 334 -1.37 -3.57 2.01
N PRO A 335 -1.14 -4.20 3.18
CA PRO A 335 -0.50 -3.54 4.32
C PRO A 335 1.02 -3.45 4.19
N SER A 336 1.60 -4.15 3.23
CA SER A 336 3.03 -4.16 2.94
C SER A 336 3.32 -3.28 1.73
N PRO A 337 4.47 -2.59 1.67
CA PRO A 337 4.87 -1.83 0.50
C PRO A 337 4.93 -2.73 -0.74
N SER A 338 4.15 -2.41 -1.78
CA SER A 338 4.15 -3.11 -3.06
C SER A 338 5.23 -2.55 -4.00
N ALA A 339 5.89 -3.42 -4.78
CA ALA A 339 6.92 -3.02 -5.73
C ALA A 339 7.01 -3.94 -6.96
N LYS A 340 7.76 -3.49 -7.97
CA LYS A 340 8.08 -4.24 -9.20
C LYS A 340 6.84 -4.87 -9.87
N PRO A 341 5.83 -4.06 -10.22
CA PRO A 341 4.64 -4.59 -10.85
C PRO A 341 4.94 -5.07 -12.28
N VAL A 342 4.16 -6.05 -12.72
CA VAL A 342 4.10 -6.57 -14.08
C VAL A 342 2.65 -6.66 -14.53
N TRP A 343 2.41 -6.37 -15.80
CA TRP A 343 1.09 -6.45 -16.38
C TRP A 343 0.93 -7.75 -17.19
N PHE A 344 -0.25 -8.36 -17.06
CA PHE A 344 -0.68 -9.45 -17.92
C PHE A 344 -1.94 -9.05 -18.68
N GLU A 345 -1.77 -8.65 -19.93
CA GLU A 345 -2.86 -8.16 -20.80
C GLU A 345 -3.93 -9.25 -21.04
N GLY A 346 -3.53 -10.51 -21.19
CA GLY A 346 -4.43 -11.60 -21.56
C GLY A 346 -5.50 -11.95 -20.53
N ALA A 347 -5.31 -11.61 -19.25
CA ALA A 347 -6.30 -11.87 -18.20
C ALA A 347 -6.57 -10.65 -17.29
N GLU A 348 -6.26 -9.45 -17.78
CA GLU A 348 -6.40 -8.18 -17.02
C GLU A 348 -5.93 -8.35 -15.57
N ALA A 349 -4.66 -8.72 -15.42
CA ALA A 349 -4.07 -9.05 -14.14
C ALA A 349 -2.77 -8.29 -13.91
N ALA A 350 -2.57 -7.86 -12.67
CA ALA A 350 -1.31 -7.30 -12.20
C ALA A 350 -0.69 -8.23 -11.17
N ILE A 351 0.60 -8.52 -11.35
CA ILE A 351 1.40 -9.25 -10.36
C ILE A 351 2.48 -8.30 -9.84
N TRP A 352 2.79 -8.37 -8.55
CA TRP A 352 3.81 -7.54 -7.92
C TRP A 352 4.43 -8.24 -6.73
N VAL A 353 5.44 -7.62 -6.12
CA VAL A 353 6.08 -8.12 -4.91
C VAL A 353 5.76 -7.20 -3.74
N ASP A 354 5.09 -7.73 -2.72
CA ASP A 354 4.90 -7.08 -1.43
C ASP A 354 6.12 -7.33 -0.54
N GLN A 355 6.71 -6.26 -0.02
CA GLN A 355 7.88 -6.32 0.84
C GLN A 355 7.52 -6.88 2.22
N GLY A 356 8.22 -7.96 2.59
CA GLY A 356 8.05 -8.65 3.87
C GLY A 356 9.30 -8.57 4.75
N SER A 357 9.22 -9.11 5.96
CA SER A 357 10.38 -9.28 6.85
C SER A 357 11.16 -10.56 6.52
N ASP A 358 12.46 -10.59 6.87
CA ASP A 358 13.31 -11.78 6.84
C ASP A 358 13.37 -12.52 5.49
N ASN A 359 13.49 -11.79 4.37
CA ASN A 359 13.53 -12.34 3.01
C ASN A 359 12.28 -13.18 2.67
N LYS A 360 11.12 -12.83 3.22
CA LYS A 360 9.83 -13.45 2.89
C LYS A 360 8.91 -12.43 2.25
N ASN A 361 9.34 -11.90 1.10
CA ASN A 361 8.48 -11.05 0.29
C ASN A 361 7.40 -11.92 -0.35
N LYS A 362 6.21 -11.37 -0.56
CA LYS A 362 5.07 -12.09 -1.12
C LYS A 362 4.90 -11.69 -2.57
N LEU A 363 4.82 -12.68 -3.46
CA LEU A 363 4.38 -12.47 -4.82
C LEU A 363 2.85 -12.42 -4.81
N MET A 364 2.30 -11.28 -5.20
CA MET A 364 0.88 -10.98 -5.10
C MET A 364 0.26 -10.81 -6.47
N LEU A 365 -1.03 -11.15 -6.60
CA LEU A 365 -1.84 -11.03 -7.81
C LEU A 365 -3.13 -10.28 -7.51
N SER A 366 -3.54 -9.39 -8.41
CA SER A 366 -4.91 -8.88 -8.48
C SER A 366 -5.40 -8.91 -9.93
N SER A 367 -6.69 -9.17 -10.13
CA SER A 367 -7.31 -9.25 -11.45
C SER A 367 -8.77 -8.83 -11.41
N ALA A 368 -9.29 -8.43 -12.58
CA ALA A 368 -10.71 -8.19 -12.81
C ALA A 368 -11.53 -9.47 -13.10
N ASN A 369 -10.91 -10.66 -13.18
CA ASN A 369 -11.62 -11.92 -13.41
C ASN A 369 -12.55 -12.27 -12.22
N PRO A 370 -13.86 -12.51 -12.43
CA PRO A 370 -14.80 -12.88 -11.38
C PRO A 370 -14.37 -14.05 -10.48
N SER A 371 -13.74 -15.09 -11.05
CA SER A 371 -13.26 -16.26 -10.28
C SER A 371 -12.21 -15.83 -9.25
N ILE A 372 -11.35 -14.88 -9.60
CA ILE A 372 -10.25 -14.38 -8.77
C ILE A 372 -10.78 -13.38 -7.74
N ILE A 373 -11.77 -12.56 -8.11
CA ILE A 373 -12.50 -11.71 -7.16
C ILE A 373 -13.10 -12.56 -6.04
N GLU A 374 -13.80 -13.65 -6.38
CA GLU A 374 -14.39 -14.54 -5.37
C GLU A 374 -13.32 -15.19 -4.47
N GLN A 375 -12.18 -15.59 -5.03
CA GLN A 375 -11.06 -16.12 -4.25
C GLN A 375 -10.48 -15.07 -3.30
N GLY A 376 -10.25 -13.85 -3.81
CA GLY A 376 -9.73 -12.72 -3.04
C GLY A 376 -10.67 -12.28 -1.92
N ASP A 377 -11.98 -12.42 -2.10
CA ASP A 377 -13.00 -12.05 -1.11
C ASP A 377 -13.09 -12.99 0.10
N ARG A 378 -12.44 -14.16 0.06
CA ARG A 378 -12.45 -15.08 1.19
C ARG A 378 -11.67 -14.51 2.38
N MET A 379 -12.15 -14.83 3.58
CA MET A 379 -11.44 -14.52 4.81
C MET A 379 -10.32 -15.56 5.01
N ASN A 380 -9.07 -15.10 5.01
CA ASN A 380 -7.91 -15.92 5.33
C ASN A 380 -7.31 -15.51 6.70
N GLN A 381 -6.33 -16.30 7.17
CA GLN A 381 -5.69 -16.06 8.47
C GLN A 381 -4.99 -14.71 8.53
N ASP A 382 -4.35 -14.28 7.45
CA ASP A 382 -3.61 -13.03 7.39
C ASP A 382 -4.54 -11.83 7.55
N VAL A 383 -5.65 -11.80 6.80
CA VAL A 383 -6.70 -10.78 6.91
C VAL A 383 -7.26 -10.72 8.33
N PHE A 384 -7.50 -11.86 8.96
CA PHE A 384 -7.98 -11.90 10.36
C PHE A 384 -6.96 -11.30 11.32
N ILE A 385 -5.68 -11.71 11.23
CA ILE A 385 -4.61 -11.21 12.09
C ILE A 385 -4.39 -9.71 11.89
N GLN A 386 -4.43 -9.23 10.64
CA GLN A 386 -4.29 -7.82 10.29
C GLN A 386 -5.44 -6.99 10.85
N SER A 387 -6.69 -7.43 10.63
CA SER A 387 -7.89 -6.75 11.16
C SER A 387 -7.87 -6.70 12.69
N LEU A 388 -7.45 -7.79 13.34
CA LEU A 388 -7.30 -7.84 14.79
C LEU A 388 -6.17 -6.92 15.26
N GLY A 389 -5.03 -6.91 14.57
CA GLY A 389 -3.90 -6.04 14.84
C GLY A 389 -4.27 -4.56 14.76
N LYS A 390 -4.98 -4.15 13.69
CA LYS A 390 -5.54 -2.80 13.54
C LYS A 390 -6.48 -2.46 14.69
N THR A 391 -7.40 -3.37 15.03
CA THR A 391 -8.36 -3.22 16.13
C THR A 391 -7.69 -3.04 17.49
N VAL A 392 -6.71 -3.88 17.81
CA VAL A 392 -5.96 -3.79 19.08
C VAL A 392 -5.10 -2.52 19.11
N GLY A 393 -4.48 -2.14 17.99
CA GLY A 393 -3.73 -0.90 17.86
C GLY A 393 -4.59 0.33 18.14
N MET A 394 -5.75 0.44 17.47
CA MET A 394 -6.71 1.51 17.71
C MET A 394 -7.24 1.47 19.15
N PHE A 395 -7.65 0.31 19.66
CA PHE A 395 -8.16 0.23 21.02
C PHE A 395 -7.12 0.63 22.09
N SER A 396 -5.83 0.30 21.86
CA SER A 396 -4.73 0.67 22.75
C SER A 396 -4.58 2.19 22.87
N THR A 397 -4.72 2.94 21.76
CA THR A 397 -4.72 4.41 21.84
C THR A 397 -5.94 4.97 22.57
N GLY A 398 -7.04 4.21 22.57
CA GLY A 398 -8.19 4.49 23.40
C GLY A 398 -7.87 4.62 24.88
N MET A 399 -6.83 3.98 25.41
CA MET A 399 -6.43 4.13 26.82
C MET A 399 -6.03 5.58 27.18
N PHE A 400 -5.58 6.39 26.21
CA PHE A 400 -5.35 7.82 26.45
C PHE A 400 -6.64 8.58 26.81
N SER A 401 -7.80 8.10 26.36
CA SER A 401 -9.12 8.63 26.76
C SER A 401 -9.31 8.62 28.28
N ILE A 402 -8.79 7.58 28.96
CA ILE A 402 -8.92 7.45 30.42
C ILE A 402 -8.16 8.57 31.12
N VAL A 403 -6.97 8.92 30.60
CA VAL A 403 -6.16 10.03 31.12
C VAL A 403 -6.87 11.36 30.92
N ILE A 404 -7.42 11.60 29.73
CA ILE A 404 -8.19 12.82 29.41
C ILE A 404 -9.43 12.92 30.30
N ALA A 405 -10.16 11.80 30.46
CA ALA A 405 -11.32 11.71 31.34
C ALA A 405 -10.99 11.89 32.83
N GLY A 406 -9.71 11.76 33.21
CA GLY A 406 -9.23 12.11 34.56
C GLY A 406 -9.57 13.56 34.94
N LEU A 407 -9.60 14.49 33.98
CA LEU A 407 -10.01 15.89 34.20
C LEU A 407 -11.47 15.99 34.67
N TRP A 408 -12.33 15.06 34.25
CA TRP A 408 -13.74 15.02 34.66
C TRP A 408 -13.89 14.49 36.09
N PHE A 409 -12.98 13.62 36.54
CA PHE A 409 -13.01 12.98 37.85
C PHE A 409 -12.52 13.88 39.01
N ILE A 410 -11.66 14.86 38.72
CA ILE A 410 -11.10 15.77 39.74
C ILE A 410 -12.21 16.52 40.50
N TRP A 411 -13.23 17.01 39.79
CA TRP A 411 -14.33 17.80 40.35
C TRP A 411 -15.23 17.05 41.33
N PRO A 412 -15.80 15.87 41.00
CA PRO A 412 -16.56 15.09 41.96
C PRO A 412 -15.69 14.61 43.13
N LEU A 413 -14.40 14.32 42.93
CA LEU A 413 -13.49 13.98 44.02
C LEU A 413 -13.33 15.15 45.00
N PHE A 414 -13.09 16.35 44.48
CA PHE A 414 -13.00 17.57 45.29
C PHE A 414 -14.28 17.84 46.08
N PHE A 415 -15.45 17.64 45.44
CA PHE A 415 -16.75 17.71 46.10
C PHE A 415 -16.88 16.71 47.26
N ILE A 416 -16.48 15.44 47.05
CA ILE A 416 -16.51 14.42 48.10
C ILE A 416 -15.62 14.84 49.27
N VAL A 417 -14.39 15.29 49.01
CA VAL A 417 -13.48 15.78 50.07
C VAL A 417 -14.12 16.90 50.89
N ILE A 418 -14.73 17.89 50.24
CA ILE A 418 -15.44 18.99 50.93
C ILE A 418 -16.56 18.45 51.82
N ILE A 419 -17.41 17.55 51.31
CA ILE A 419 -18.53 17.00 52.08
C ILE A 419 -18.04 16.13 53.25
N THR A 420 -16.93 15.40 53.10
CA THR A 420 -16.34 14.61 54.18
C THR A 420 -15.98 15.49 55.38
N PHE A 421 -15.37 16.66 55.13
CA PHE A 421 -14.97 17.58 56.20
C PHE A 421 -16.11 18.48 56.69
N SER A 422 -17.00 18.92 55.80
CA SER A 422 -18.08 19.86 56.14
C SER A 422 -19.32 19.17 56.71
N ASN A 423 -19.62 17.93 56.30
CA ASN A 423 -20.85 17.23 56.67
C ASN A 423 -20.66 15.70 56.68
N SER A 424 -19.73 15.23 57.52
CA SER A 424 -19.41 13.81 57.69
C SER A 424 -20.63 12.93 57.95
N ARG A 425 -21.58 13.41 58.78
CA ARG A 425 -22.83 12.69 59.08
C ARG A 425 -23.66 12.39 57.83
N ALA A 426 -23.71 13.29 56.86
CA ALA A 426 -24.47 13.05 55.63
C ALA A 426 -23.85 11.93 54.79
N MET A 427 -22.53 11.79 54.84
CA MET A 427 -21.78 10.72 54.19
C MET A 427 -21.98 9.38 54.90
N ASP A 428 -21.91 9.36 56.22
CA ASP A 428 -22.13 8.16 57.05
C ASP A 428 -23.55 7.59 56.88
N HIS A 429 -24.55 8.45 56.68
CA HIS A 429 -25.94 8.05 56.45
C HIS A 429 -26.27 7.76 54.97
N ASN A 430 -25.28 7.69 54.08
CA ASN A 430 -25.46 7.39 52.65
C ASN A 430 -26.58 8.20 51.97
N ARG A 431 -26.66 9.50 52.26
CA ARG A 431 -27.75 10.35 51.76
C ARG A 431 -27.71 10.44 50.23
N SER A 432 -28.83 10.11 49.58
CA SER A 432 -28.90 10.01 48.11
C SER A 432 -28.62 11.32 47.37
N TRP A 433 -28.84 12.48 47.99
CA TRP A 433 -28.54 13.77 47.38
C TRP A 433 -27.05 13.94 47.07
N ILE A 434 -26.15 13.36 47.87
CA ILE A 434 -24.70 13.41 47.66
C ILE A 434 -24.34 12.74 46.33
N PHE A 435 -24.97 11.61 46.02
CA PHE A 435 -24.81 10.93 44.72
C PHE A 435 -25.25 11.84 43.58
N TYR A 436 -26.48 12.34 43.61
CA TYR A 436 -27.04 13.15 42.52
C TYR A 436 -26.26 14.46 42.31
N THR A 437 -25.87 15.15 43.38
CA THR A 437 -25.03 16.35 43.30
C THR A 437 -23.66 16.02 42.71
N GLY A 438 -23.02 14.92 43.16
CA GLY A 438 -21.75 14.46 42.59
C GLY A 438 -21.85 14.12 41.10
N THR A 439 -22.93 13.44 40.68
CA THR A 439 -23.20 13.14 39.27
C THR A 439 -23.41 14.41 38.44
N VAL A 440 -24.15 15.40 38.94
CA VAL A 440 -24.36 16.68 38.24
C VAL A 440 -23.04 17.44 38.10
N ILE A 441 -22.21 17.49 39.16
CA ILE A 441 -20.88 18.12 39.11
C ILE A 441 -19.99 17.41 38.07
N TYR A 442 -20.00 16.08 38.06
CA TYR A 442 -19.27 15.30 37.07
C TYR A 442 -19.73 15.59 35.63
N LEU A 443 -21.04 15.58 35.37
CA LEU A 443 -21.57 15.84 34.02
C LEU A 443 -21.28 17.27 33.57
N ALA A 444 -21.39 18.26 34.48
CA ALA A 444 -20.98 19.63 34.20
C ALA A 444 -19.49 19.70 33.80
N ALA A 445 -18.61 19.00 34.53
CA ALA A 445 -17.20 18.92 34.17
C ALA A 445 -17.00 18.24 32.79
N ALA A 446 -17.67 17.12 32.53
CA ALA A 446 -17.58 16.42 31.25
C ALA A 446 -18.03 17.29 30.06
N ILE A 447 -19.03 18.15 30.26
CA ILE A 447 -19.50 19.11 29.25
C ILE A 447 -18.49 20.25 29.07
N LEU A 448 -17.97 20.82 30.16
CA LEU A 448 -16.99 21.91 30.12
C LEU A 448 -15.69 21.48 29.43
N PHE A 449 -15.24 20.25 29.67
CA PHE A 449 -14.04 19.66 29.08
C PHE A 449 -14.35 18.72 27.93
N ARG A 450 -15.51 18.87 27.27
CA ARG A 450 -15.94 18.02 26.16
C ARG A 450 -14.96 18.09 25.00
N ASP A 451 -14.51 19.29 24.65
CA ASP A 451 -13.68 19.52 23.46
C ASP A 451 -12.27 18.94 23.62
N SER A 452 -11.84 18.61 24.86
CA SER A 452 -10.60 17.88 25.11
C SER A 452 -10.69 16.40 24.72
N MET A 453 -11.89 15.81 24.76
CA MET A 453 -12.13 14.41 24.38
C MET A 453 -12.66 14.29 22.94
N PHE A 454 -13.58 15.18 22.56
CA PHE A 454 -14.27 15.16 21.27
C PHE A 454 -13.72 16.23 20.32
N THR A 455 -12.43 16.11 19.99
CA THR A 455 -11.75 17.08 19.11
C THR A 455 -12.27 16.99 17.67
N THR A 456 -12.10 18.05 16.88
CA THR A 456 -12.44 18.03 15.45
C THR A 456 -11.68 16.94 14.69
N ARG A 457 -10.43 16.66 15.07
CA ARG A 457 -9.61 15.60 14.44
C ARG A 457 -10.18 14.22 14.71
N LEU A 458 -10.56 13.93 15.96
CA LEU A 458 -11.21 12.66 16.30
C LEU A 458 -12.54 12.52 15.56
N MET A 459 -13.36 13.58 15.51
CA MET A 459 -14.64 13.54 14.82
C MET A 459 -14.50 13.37 13.31
N ALA A 460 -13.40 13.82 12.71
CA ALA A 460 -13.12 13.60 11.30
C ALA A 460 -12.71 12.15 10.98
N ARG A 461 -12.24 11.39 11.97
CA ARG A 461 -11.81 9.99 11.81
C ARG A 461 -12.85 8.97 12.27
N ALA A 462 -13.68 9.34 13.22
CA ALA A 462 -14.72 8.46 13.72
C ALA A 462 -15.79 8.22 12.63
N PRO A 463 -16.35 7.00 12.55
CA PRO A 463 -17.37 6.65 11.57
C PRO A 463 -18.62 7.50 11.73
N GLU A 464 -19.41 7.64 10.67
CA GLU A 464 -20.55 8.56 10.60
C GLU A 464 -21.57 8.36 11.73
N TYR A 465 -21.77 7.12 12.18
CA TYR A 465 -22.67 6.82 13.30
C TYR A 465 -22.18 7.38 14.65
N LEU A 466 -20.90 7.71 14.78
CA LEU A 466 -20.29 8.37 15.94
C LEU A 466 -20.03 9.86 15.73
N SER A 467 -19.81 10.32 14.50
CA SER A 467 -19.32 11.69 14.19
C SER A 467 -20.37 12.67 13.66
N PHE A 468 -21.66 12.30 13.62
CA PHE A 468 -22.73 13.19 13.17
C PHE A 468 -22.86 14.47 14.04
N GLN A 469 -23.48 15.52 13.48
CA GLN A 469 -23.58 16.81 14.16
C GLN A 469 -24.30 16.69 15.52
N GLY A 470 -23.59 17.11 16.59
CA GLY A 470 -24.11 17.04 17.97
C GLY A 470 -23.92 15.69 18.66
N SER A 471 -23.28 14.72 18.01
CA SER A 471 -23.02 13.38 18.56
C SER A 471 -22.31 13.42 19.92
N SER A 472 -21.33 14.31 20.10
CA SER A 472 -20.58 14.45 21.35
C SER A 472 -21.48 14.68 22.58
N ILE A 473 -22.54 15.47 22.45
CA ILE A 473 -23.51 15.71 23.53
C ILE A 473 -24.41 14.49 23.72
N ILE A 474 -24.90 13.92 22.61
CA ILE A 474 -25.82 12.79 22.61
C ILE A 474 -25.17 11.56 23.26
N TYR A 475 -23.93 11.24 22.91
CA TYR A 475 -23.22 10.10 23.49
C TYR A 475 -22.82 10.35 24.95
N LEU A 476 -22.42 11.56 25.32
CA LEU A 476 -22.11 11.91 26.70
C LEU A 476 -23.34 11.73 27.61
N PHE A 477 -24.50 12.27 27.23
CA PHE A 477 -25.71 12.07 28.03
C PHE A 477 -26.32 10.68 27.88
N GLY A 478 -26.22 10.07 26.70
CA GLY A 478 -26.72 8.72 26.43
C GLY A 478 -25.99 7.66 27.25
N PHE A 479 -24.65 7.72 27.30
CA PHE A 479 -23.85 6.84 28.16
C PHE A 479 -24.09 7.14 29.64
N ALA A 480 -24.29 8.40 30.02
CA ALA A 480 -24.62 8.77 31.40
C ALA A 480 -25.97 8.16 31.83
N LEU A 481 -26.99 8.27 30.98
CA LEU A 481 -28.30 7.66 31.18
C LEU A 481 -28.20 6.14 31.26
N LEU A 482 -27.49 5.51 30.33
CA LEU A 482 -27.27 4.06 30.30
C LEU A 482 -26.60 3.59 31.61
N THR A 483 -25.55 4.29 32.03
CA THR A 483 -24.83 3.99 33.26
C THR A 483 -25.71 4.16 34.50
N TYR A 484 -26.54 5.21 34.54
CA TYR A 484 -27.51 5.42 35.61
C TYR A 484 -28.55 4.29 35.67
N LEU A 485 -29.05 3.84 34.52
CA LEU A 485 -29.99 2.71 34.44
C LEU A 485 -29.33 1.43 34.96
N LEU A 486 -28.13 1.10 34.49
CA LEU A 486 -27.37 -0.07 34.95
C LEU A 486 -27.15 -0.05 36.47
N LEU A 487 -26.74 1.10 37.01
CA LEU A 487 -26.58 1.30 38.45
C LEU A 487 -27.92 1.14 39.19
N SER A 488 -29.01 1.71 38.68
CA SER A 488 -30.33 1.67 39.32
C SER A 488 -30.91 0.25 39.40
N TYR A 489 -30.63 -0.60 38.41
CA TYR A 489 -30.99 -2.03 38.47
C TYR A 489 -30.14 -2.80 39.49
N GLY A 490 -28.89 -2.39 39.71
CA GLY A 490 -27.95 -3.04 40.62
C GLY A 490 -28.07 -2.68 42.09
N VAL A 491 -28.33 -1.39 42.36
CA VAL A 491 -28.35 -0.80 43.70
C VAL A 491 -29.43 -1.40 44.60
N LYS A 492 -30.55 -1.88 44.02
CA LYS A 492 -31.63 -2.51 44.80
C LYS A 492 -31.22 -3.84 45.43
N GLU A 493 -30.16 -4.46 44.94
CA GLU A 493 -29.71 -5.80 45.36
C GLU A 493 -28.37 -5.75 46.13
N ARG A 494 -27.74 -4.57 46.23
CA ARG A 494 -26.42 -4.37 46.83
C ARG A 494 -26.41 -3.07 47.65
N ASP A 495 -26.11 -3.17 48.95
CA ASP A 495 -26.02 -2.03 49.88
C ASP A 495 -24.73 -1.21 49.64
N TRP A 496 -24.56 -0.69 48.43
CA TRP A 496 -23.41 0.13 48.07
C TRP A 496 -23.48 1.51 48.72
N SER A 497 -22.35 1.95 49.27
CA SER A 497 -22.18 3.32 49.75
C SER A 497 -22.29 4.33 48.61
N VAL A 498 -22.59 5.59 48.94
CA VAL A 498 -22.69 6.67 47.94
C VAL A 498 -21.40 6.82 47.14
N PHE A 499 -20.24 6.68 47.79
CA PHE A 499 -18.94 6.74 47.13
C PHE A 499 -18.79 5.65 46.06
N ILE A 500 -19.13 4.39 46.39
CA ILE A 500 -19.04 3.28 45.43
C ILE A 500 -19.98 3.50 44.24
N ARG A 501 -21.20 4.00 44.49
CA ARG A 501 -22.17 4.32 43.43
C ARG A 501 -21.65 5.40 42.49
N LEU A 502 -21.06 6.46 43.03
CA LEU A 502 -20.50 7.56 42.24
C LEU A 502 -19.27 7.10 41.43
N THR A 503 -18.36 6.36 42.04
CA THR A 503 -17.18 5.81 41.35
C THR A 503 -17.58 4.81 40.26
N TYR A 504 -18.56 3.94 40.50
CA TYR A 504 -19.10 3.05 39.48
C TYR A 504 -19.70 3.85 38.32
N PHE A 505 -20.51 4.87 38.61
CA PHE A 505 -21.12 5.70 37.59
C PHE A 505 -20.07 6.37 36.70
N ILE A 506 -19.07 7.00 37.31
CA ILE A 506 -18.01 7.67 36.54
C ILE A 506 -17.18 6.63 35.77
N GLY A 507 -16.80 5.53 36.42
CA GLY A 507 -15.96 4.49 35.80
C GLY A 507 -16.62 3.86 34.58
N VAL A 508 -17.88 3.42 34.68
CA VAL A 508 -18.60 2.83 33.55
C VAL A 508 -18.84 3.87 32.46
N HIS A 509 -19.19 5.10 32.82
CA HIS A 509 -19.36 6.17 31.83
C HIS A 509 -18.08 6.42 31.03
N VAL A 510 -16.92 6.51 31.71
CA VAL A 510 -15.62 6.69 31.08
C VAL A 510 -15.24 5.47 30.24
N ILE A 511 -15.49 4.24 30.71
CA ILE A 511 -15.25 3.02 29.92
C ILE A 511 -16.03 3.06 28.62
N LEU A 512 -17.31 3.42 28.66
CA LEU A 512 -18.14 3.51 27.45
C LEU A 512 -17.58 4.56 26.47
N VAL A 513 -17.23 5.76 26.95
CA VAL A 513 -16.59 6.78 26.11
C VAL A 513 -15.26 6.27 25.53
N THR A 514 -14.46 5.58 26.33
CA THR A 514 -13.14 5.05 25.95
C THR A 514 -13.26 3.99 24.86
N VAL A 515 -14.20 3.05 24.98
CA VAL A 515 -14.33 1.96 24.01
C VAL A 515 -14.92 2.45 22.68
N PHE A 516 -15.86 3.40 22.71
CA PHE A 516 -16.50 3.91 21.50
C PHE A 516 -15.69 5.02 20.79
N PHE A 517 -15.08 5.94 21.52
CA PHE A 517 -14.39 7.10 20.90
C PHE A 517 -12.87 7.04 21.03
N GLY A 518 -12.35 6.32 22.03
CA GLY A 518 -10.92 6.18 22.23
C GLY A 518 -10.16 5.64 21.02
N PRO A 519 -10.68 4.64 20.26
CA PRO A 519 -10.04 4.12 19.06
C PRO A 519 -9.67 5.16 17.99
N TYR A 520 -10.33 6.32 18.00
CA TYR A 520 -10.19 7.36 16.97
C TYR A 520 -9.45 8.61 17.49
N LEU A 521 -8.81 8.54 18.66
CA LEU A 521 -8.09 9.68 19.25
C LEU A 521 -6.82 10.10 18.51
N LEU A 522 -6.11 9.15 17.88
CA LEU A 522 -4.76 9.36 17.34
C LEU A 522 -4.65 9.09 15.85
#